data_AF-I2DK87-F1
#
_entry.id   AF-I2DK87-F1
#
_cell.length_a   1.000
_cell.length_b   1.000
_cell.length_c   1.000
_cell.angle_alpha   90.00
_cell.angle_beta   90.00
_cell.angle_gamma   90.00
#
_symmetry.space_group_name_H-M   'P 1'
#
loop_
_entity.id
_entity.type
_entity.pdbx_description
1 polymer ?
#
loop_
_entity_poly.entity_id
_entity_poly.type
_entity_poly.pdbx_seq_one_letter_code
_entity_poly.pdbx_strand_id
1 'polypeptide(L)'
;MAVAAAVVALAGTWFESALTESRRTRALSDRMIAFHAADAALAACIVRLRGGAAPYLDEPASHGEPRAWRRTPALRVADAFEPFASWPLAAQPPRCLIEAWRGAGPAGSRAYLVTARGVGGDASSVVWLQSQLALRDGHIVAQRWRRVVTVQ
;
A
#
# COMPACT_ATOMS: atom_id res chain seq x y z
N MET A 1 3.32 -31.14 45.97
CA MET A 1 3.90 -29.92 45.37
C MET A 1 4.24 -30.06 43.88
N ALA A 2 4.82 -31.18 43.40
CA ALA A 2 5.19 -31.34 41.98
C ALA A 2 4.01 -31.31 40.98
N VAL A 3 2.87 -31.93 41.32
CA VAL A 3 1.69 -31.97 40.45
C VAL A 3 1.09 -30.58 40.24
N ALA A 4 0.97 -29.79 41.32
CA ALA A 4 0.45 -28.43 41.23
C ALA A 4 1.34 -27.53 40.35
N ALA A 5 2.67 -27.65 40.48
CA ALA A 5 3.62 -26.93 39.63
C ALA A 5 3.50 -27.33 38.15
N ALA A 6 3.34 -28.63 37.87
CA ALA A 6 3.13 -29.12 36.50
C ALA A 6 1.82 -28.62 35.88
N VAL A 7 0.72 -28.60 36.65
CA VAL A 7 -0.57 -28.07 36.21
C VAL A 7 -0.47 -26.57 35.89
N VAL A 8 0.16 -25.79 36.78
CA VAL A 8 0.37 -24.35 36.55
C VAL A 8 1.24 -24.10 35.31
N ALA A 9 2.33 -24.86 35.15
CA ALA A 9 3.20 -24.74 33.99
C ALA A 9 2.46 -25.05 32.68
N LEU A 10 1.71 -26.16 32.62
CA LEU A 10 0.92 -26.52 31.45
C LEU A 10 -0.15 -25.47 31.16
N ALA A 11 -0.94 -25.06 32.16
CA ALA A 11 -1.95 -24.01 31.97
C ALA A 11 -1.35 -22.69 31.45
N GLY A 12 -0.18 -22.30 31.98
CA GLY A 12 0.57 -21.14 31.48
C GLY A 12 0.95 -21.29 30.02
N THR A 13 1.49 -22.44 29.60
CA THR A 13 1.86 -22.67 28.20
C THR A 13 0.65 -22.65 27.24
N TRP A 14 -0.50 -23.19 27.65
CA TRP A 14 -1.73 -23.14 26.87
C TRP A 14 -2.31 -21.72 26.75
N PHE A 15 -2.23 -20.94 27.83
CA PHE A 15 -2.69 -19.55 27.79
C PHE A 15 -1.81 -18.70 26.86
N GLU A 16 -0.49 -18.85 26.94
CA GLU A 16 0.44 -18.16 26.05
C GLU A 16 0.27 -18.58 24.57
N SER A 17 -0.02 -19.85 24.30
CA SER A 17 -0.29 -20.32 22.93
C SER A 17 -1.59 -19.69 22.38
N ALA A 18 -2.66 -19.69 23.16
CA ALA A 18 -3.94 -19.08 22.80
C ALA A 18 -3.82 -17.56 22.58
N LEU A 19 -3.06 -16.87 23.44
CA LEU A 19 -2.77 -15.44 23.25
C LEU A 19 -1.97 -15.18 21.98
N THR A 20 -0.97 -16.01 21.70
CA THR A 20 -0.16 -15.91 20.48
C THR A 20 -1.00 -16.11 19.23
N GLU A 21 -1.88 -17.11 19.23
CA GLU A 21 -2.81 -17.35 18.12
C GLU A 21 -3.77 -16.18 17.91
N SER A 22 -4.36 -15.66 18.99
CA SER A 22 -5.23 -14.48 18.94
C SER A 22 -4.52 -13.27 18.34
N ARG A 23 -3.27 -12.99 18.75
CA ARG A 23 -2.46 -11.89 18.22
C ARG A 23 -2.14 -12.09 16.73
N ARG A 24 -1.83 -13.31 16.30
CA ARG A 24 -1.59 -13.64 14.88
C ARG A 24 -2.82 -13.40 14.03
N THR A 25 -4.00 -13.83 14.50
CA THR A 25 -5.26 -13.63 13.77
C THR A 25 -5.60 -12.14 13.64
N ARG A 26 -5.38 -11.34 14.68
CA ARG A 26 -5.54 -9.87 14.60
C ARG A 26 -4.56 -9.24 13.61
N ALA A 27 -3.28 -9.58 13.70
CA ALA A 27 -2.26 -9.07 12.77
C ALA A 27 -2.57 -9.43 11.30
N LEU A 28 -3.09 -10.63 11.05
CA LEU A 28 -3.53 -11.04 9.71
C LEU A 28 -4.74 -10.21 9.24
N SER A 29 -5.74 -10.04 10.10
CA SER A 29 -6.93 -9.23 9.80
C SER A 29 -6.55 -7.78 9.47
N ASP A 30 -5.70 -7.17 10.28
CA ASP A 30 -5.19 -5.81 10.04
C ASP A 30 -4.43 -5.70 8.72
N ARG A 31 -3.68 -6.74 8.33
CA ARG A 31 -2.95 -6.75 7.07
C ARG A 31 -3.88 -6.91 5.86
N MET A 32 -4.97 -7.65 5.99
CA MET A 32 -6.00 -7.76 4.95
C MET A 32 -6.73 -6.42 4.75
N ILE A 33 -7.10 -5.74 5.84
CA ILE A 33 -7.70 -4.40 5.80
C ILE A 33 -6.76 -3.44 5.06
N ALA A 34 -5.48 -3.40 5.46
CA ALA A 34 -4.47 -2.56 4.83
C ALA A 34 -4.31 -2.87 3.33
N PHE A 35 -4.29 -4.15 2.95
CA PHE A 35 -4.17 -4.56 1.56
C PHE A 35 -5.37 -4.12 0.72
N HIS A 36 -6.60 -4.36 1.19
CA HIS A 36 -7.81 -3.94 0.47
C HIS A 36 -7.91 -2.42 0.35
N ALA A 37 -7.55 -1.68 1.39
CA ALA A 37 -7.48 -0.23 1.35
C ALA A 37 -6.45 0.26 0.30
N ALA A 38 -5.27 -0.38 0.25
CA ALA A 38 -4.23 -0.06 -0.73
C ALA A 38 -4.66 -0.39 -2.17
N ASP A 39 -5.30 -1.54 -2.38
CA ASP A 39 -5.73 -2.01 -3.71
C ASP A 39 -6.87 -1.13 -4.26
N ALA A 40 -7.86 -0.81 -3.42
CA ALA A 40 -8.93 0.11 -3.78
C ALA A 40 -8.39 1.49 -4.15
N ALA A 41 -7.44 2.02 -3.37
CA ALA A 41 -6.79 3.29 -3.69
C ALA A 41 -5.98 3.21 -4.98
N LEU A 42 -5.26 2.12 -5.23
CA LEU A 42 -4.49 1.91 -6.46
C LEU A 42 -5.42 1.96 -7.68
N ALA A 43 -6.52 1.20 -7.64
CA ALA A 43 -7.52 1.18 -8.71
C ALA A 43 -8.15 2.57 -8.93
N ALA A 44 -8.57 3.24 -7.86
CA ALA A 44 -9.19 4.56 -7.94
C ALA A 44 -8.24 5.62 -8.53
N CYS A 45 -6.96 5.60 -8.15
CA CYS A 45 -5.98 6.55 -8.67
C CYS A 45 -5.64 6.28 -10.14
N ILE A 46 -5.61 5.02 -10.57
CA ILE A 46 -5.48 4.67 -11.99
C ILE A 46 -6.69 5.20 -12.78
N VAL A 47 -7.91 5.07 -12.26
CA VAL A 47 -9.11 5.60 -12.91
C VAL A 47 -9.05 7.13 -13.02
N ARG A 48 -8.70 7.85 -11.95
CA ARG A 48 -8.57 9.31 -11.98
C ARG A 48 -7.45 9.78 -12.92
N LEU A 49 -6.34 9.04 -12.98
CA LEU A 49 -5.23 9.33 -13.88
C LEU A 49 -5.64 9.23 -15.35
N ARG A 50 -6.38 8.18 -15.71
CA ARG A 50 -6.95 8.03 -17.06
C ARG A 50 -7.92 9.15 -17.41
N GLY A 51 -8.70 9.61 -16.42
CA GLY A 51 -9.61 10.74 -16.57
C GLY A 51 -8.94 12.12 -16.61
N GLY A 52 -7.61 12.20 -16.48
CA GLY A 52 -6.87 13.47 -16.49
C GLY A 52 -7.08 14.34 -15.24
N ALA A 53 -7.74 13.81 -14.20
CA ALA A 53 -8.13 14.55 -13.00
C ALA A 53 -7.21 14.29 -11.79
N ALA A 54 -6.23 13.38 -11.93
CA ALA A 54 -5.33 13.04 -10.83
C ALA A 54 -4.11 13.99 -10.79
N PRO A 55 -3.74 14.51 -9.62
CA PRO A 55 -2.43 15.14 -9.45
C PRO A 55 -1.33 14.08 -9.58
N TYR A 56 -0.21 14.47 -10.18
CA TYR A 56 0.98 13.64 -10.28
C TYR A 56 2.23 14.49 -10.14
N LEU A 57 3.30 13.90 -9.63
CA LEU A 57 4.63 14.48 -9.65
C LEU A 57 5.17 14.45 -11.08
N ASP A 58 5.51 15.63 -11.59
CA ASP A 58 6.16 15.78 -12.88
C ASP A 58 7.50 15.04 -12.94
N GLU A 59 7.91 14.73 -14.17
CA GLU A 59 9.10 13.92 -14.43
C GLU A 59 10.35 14.55 -13.79
N PRO A 60 11.07 13.83 -12.91
CA PRO A 60 12.40 14.25 -12.52
C PRO A 60 13.31 14.28 -13.76
N ALA A 61 14.32 15.15 -13.78
CA ALA A 61 15.26 15.26 -14.90
C ALA A 61 16.02 13.94 -15.23
N SER A 62 15.99 12.98 -14.31
CA SER A 62 16.59 11.65 -14.48
C SER A 62 15.64 10.69 -15.23
N HIS A 63 16.20 9.87 -16.11
CA HIS A 63 15.49 8.78 -16.81
C HIS A 63 15.30 7.53 -15.92
N GLY A 64 15.81 7.55 -14.69
CA GLY A 64 15.71 6.43 -13.75
C GLY A 64 14.30 6.23 -13.19
N GLU A 65 14.08 5.08 -12.54
CA GLU A 65 12.83 4.81 -11.84
C GLU A 65 12.52 5.93 -10.82
N PRO A 66 11.29 6.49 -10.81
CA PRO A 66 10.88 7.46 -9.81
C PRO A 66 11.07 6.94 -8.39
N ARG A 67 11.48 7.82 -7.48
CA ARG A 67 11.86 7.46 -6.11
C ARG A 67 11.16 8.31 -5.05
N ALA A 68 10.23 9.18 -5.41
CA ALA A 68 9.56 10.04 -4.42
C ALA A 68 8.75 9.20 -3.42
N TRP A 69 8.12 8.10 -3.87
CA TRP A 69 7.44 7.15 -3.00
C TRP A 69 8.33 6.58 -1.87
N ARG A 70 9.67 6.52 -2.06
CA ARG A 70 10.63 6.04 -1.04
C ARG A 70 10.97 7.09 0.01
N ARG A 71 10.77 8.38 -0.29
CA ARG A 71 11.26 9.49 0.56
C ARG A 71 10.35 9.78 1.75
N THR A 72 9.15 9.22 1.79
CA THR A 72 8.22 9.49 2.89
C THR A 72 7.38 8.25 3.23
N PRO A 73 7.63 7.58 4.37
CA PRO A 73 6.95 6.32 4.73
C PRO A 73 5.46 6.47 5.06
N ALA A 74 4.88 7.66 4.91
CA ALA A 74 3.44 7.90 5.07
C ALA A 74 2.79 8.50 3.83
N LEU A 75 3.49 8.55 2.68
CA LEU A 75 3.04 9.32 1.51
C LEU A 75 2.60 10.75 1.91
N ARG A 76 3.34 11.42 2.80
CA ARG A 76 3.06 12.82 3.18
C ARG A 76 3.66 13.83 2.20
N VAL A 77 4.06 13.38 1.01
CA VAL A 77 4.44 14.25 -0.09
C VAL A 77 3.21 15.07 -0.50
N ALA A 78 3.40 16.34 -0.87
CA ALA A 78 2.31 17.28 -1.15
C ALA A 78 1.31 16.72 -2.19
N ASP A 79 1.80 16.02 -3.21
CA ASP A 79 0.98 15.51 -4.32
C ASP A 79 0.40 14.12 -4.07
N ALA A 80 0.65 13.53 -2.90
CA ALA A 80 -0.05 12.32 -2.50
C ALA A 80 -1.44 12.68 -1.99
N PHE A 81 -2.47 11.99 -2.48
CA PHE A 81 -3.86 12.32 -2.19
C PHE A 81 -4.67 11.12 -1.72
N GLU A 82 -5.82 11.39 -1.12
CA GLU A 82 -6.77 10.43 -0.59
C GLU A 82 -7.90 10.24 -1.60
N PRO A 83 -7.93 9.14 -2.39
CA PRO A 83 -9.05 8.88 -3.30
C PRO A 83 -10.36 8.63 -2.55
N PHE A 84 -10.28 8.21 -1.28
CA PHE A 84 -11.39 7.99 -0.36
C PHE A 84 -11.13 8.73 0.96
N ALA A 85 -12.14 9.41 1.50
CA ALA A 85 -12.03 10.11 2.78
C ALA A 85 -11.92 9.18 4.01
N SER A 86 -12.30 7.91 3.84
CA SER A 86 -12.20 6.87 4.86
C SER A 86 -12.27 5.49 4.20
N TRP A 87 -11.78 4.46 4.89
CA TRP A 87 -11.95 3.07 4.47
C TRP A 87 -12.45 2.23 5.66
N PRO A 88 -13.40 1.29 5.46
CA PRO A 88 -13.94 0.49 6.56
C PRO A 88 -12.84 -0.20 7.36
N LEU A 89 -12.92 -0.06 8.69
CA LEU A 89 -11.99 -0.65 9.67
C LEU A 89 -10.54 -0.19 9.57
N ALA A 90 -10.21 0.76 8.69
CA ALA A 90 -8.86 1.33 8.58
C ALA A 90 -8.66 2.47 9.59
N ALA A 91 -7.50 2.52 10.23
CA ALA A 91 -7.12 3.59 11.15
C ALA A 91 -6.91 4.94 10.44
N GLN A 92 -6.62 4.92 9.14
CA GLN A 92 -6.37 6.11 8.32
C GLN A 92 -6.93 5.92 6.91
N PRO A 93 -7.31 7.00 6.21
CA PRO A 93 -7.66 6.92 4.81
C PRO A 93 -6.50 6.38 3.96
N PRO A 94 -6.78 5.55 2.94
CA PRO A 94 -5.74 5.10 2.03
C PRO A 94 -5.30 6.26 1.14
N ARG A 95 -4.03 6.27 0.77
CA ARG A 95 -3.40 7.34 -0.01
C ARG A 95 -2.75 6.79 -1.25
N CYS A 96 -2.63 7.61 -2.29
CA CYS A 96 -1.83 7.27 -3.45
C CYS A 96 -0.94 8.42 -3.87
N LEU A 97 0.16 8.08 -4.53
CA LEU A 97 1.10 8.98 -5.17
C LEU A 97 1.29 8.52 -6.61
N ILE A 98 1.26 9.46 -7.54
CA ILE A 98 1.49 9.21 -8.95
C ILE A 98 2.76 9.96 -9.36
N GLU A 99 3.70 9.27 -9.97
CA GLU A 99 4.95 9.83 -10.46
C GLU A 99 5.07 9.59 -11.97
N ALA A 100 5.29 10.64 -12.76
CA ALA A 100 5.60 10.48 -14.17
C ALA A 100 6.99 9.83 -14.35
N TRP A 101 7.10 8.90 -15.30
CA TRP A 101 8.31 8.13 -15.57
C TRP A 101 8.75 8.28 -17.03
N ARG A 102 9.74 9.15 -17.25
CA ARG A 102 10.30 9.39 -18.58
C ARG A 102 10.97 8.15 -19.17
N GLY A 103 10.68 7.88 -20.44
CA GLY A 103 11.36 6.83 -21.22
C GLY A 103 10.99 5.40 -20.82
N ALA A 104 10.06 5.22 -19.88
CA ALA A 104 9.48 3.93 -19.60
C ALA A 104 8.23 3.71 -20.47
N GLY A 105 8.01 2.48 -20.92
CA GLY A 105 6.86 2.11 -21.74
C GLY A 105 7.07 2.26 -23.25
N PRO A 106 6.05 1.96 -24.07
CA PRO A 106 6.12 2.04 -25.53
C PRO A 106 6.40 3.46 -26.04
N ALA A 107 7.01 3.58 -27.23
CA ALA A 107 7.26 4.87 -27.87
C ALA A 107 5.96 5.68 -28.03
N GLY A 108 6.01 7.01 -27.83
CA GLY A 108 4.82 7.86 -27.91
C GLY A 108 3.77 7.57 -26.84
N SER A 109 4.18 7.05 -25.68
CA SER A 109 3.33 6.95 -24.49
C SER A 109 4.00 7.66 -23.31
N ARG A 110 3.20 8.11 -22.35
CA ARG A 110 3.70 8.64 -21.08
C ARG A 110 3.53 7.57 -20.01
N ALA A 111 4.63 7.16 -19.39
CA ALA A 111 4.57 6.22 -18.29
C ALA A 111 4.43 6.91 -16.94
N TYR A 112 3.83 6.17 -16.01
CA TYR A 112 3.57 6.57 -14.65
C TYR A 112 3.87 5.41 -13.70
N LEU A 113 4.40 5.73 -12.53
CA LEU A 113 4.45 4.83 -11.39
C LEU A 113 3.37 5.28 -10.40
N VAL A 114 2.34 4.46 -10.23
CA VAL A 114 1.29 4.69 -9.23
C VAL A 114 1.63 3.85 -8.01
N THR A 115 1.76 4.51 -6.87
CA THR A 115 2.00 3.86 -5.58
C THR A 115 0.80 4.13 -4.68
N ALA A 116 0.23 3.10 -4.08
CA ALA A 116 -0.86 3.20 -3.13
C ALA A 116 -0.45 2.64 -1.76
N ARG A 117 -0.93 3.28 -0.70
CA ARG A 117 -0.73 2.89 0.70
C ARG A 117 -2.09 2.70 1.35
N GLY A 118 -2.25 1.57 2.02
CA GLY A 118 -3.37 1.29 2.91
C GLY A 118 -2.89 1.06 4.34
N VAL A 119 -3.77 1.35 5.30
CA VAL A 119 -3.54 1.17 6.75
C VAL A 119 -4.61 0.24 7.29
N GLY A 120 -4.22 -0.70 8.14
CA GLY A 120 -5.11 -1.65 8.81
C GLY A 120 -5.89 -0.99 9.95
N GLY A 121 -6.55 -1.80 10.77
CA GLY A 121 -7.19 -1.31 12.00
C GLY A 121 -6.18 -0.81 13.02
N ASP A 122 -5.00 -1.42 13.06
CA ASP A 122 -3.83 -0.89 13.73
C ASP A 122 -2.97 -0.02 12.77
N ALA A 123 -2.56 1.17 13.24
CA ALA A 123 -1.79 2.13 12.44
C ALA A 123 -0.37 1.64 12.05
N SER A 124 0.16 0.61 12.73
CA SER A 124 1.41 -0.06 12.38
C SER A 124 1.25 -1.08 11.24
N SER A 125 0.01 -1.53 10.96
CA SER A 125 -0.28 -2.40 9.82
C SER A 125 -0.39 -1.57 8.55
N VAL A 126 0.72 -1.41 7.84
CA VAL A 126 0.78 -0.66 6.59
C VAL A 126 1.12 -1.59 5.42
N VAL A 127 0.37 -1.46 4.32
CA VAL A 127 0.63 -2.16 3.06
C VAL A 127 0.79 -1.16 1.94
N TRP A 128 1.76 -1.42 1.07
CA TRP A 128 2.02 -0.63 -0.13
C TRP A 128 1.91 -1.48 -1.38
N LEU A 129 1.23 -0.95 -2.39
CA LEU A 129 1.10 -1.56 -3.71
C LEU A 129 1.61 -0.59 -4.78
N GLN A 130 2.12 -1.14 -5.87
CA GLN A 130 2.61 -0.35 -6.99
C GLN A 130 2.11 -0.91 -8.33
N SER A 131 1.83 -0.01 -9.27
CA SER A 131 1.59 -0.35 -10.67
C SER A 131 2.33 0.61 -11.57
N GLN A 132 2.97 0.06 -12.61
CA GLN A 132 3.52 0.86 -13.69
C GLN A 132 2.49 0.89 -14.81
N LEU A 133 2.16 2.09 -15.28
CA LEU A 133 1.22 2.30 -16.38
C LEU A 133 1.89 3.09 -17.49
N ALA A 134 1.47 2.87 -18.72
CA ALA A 134 1.78 3.73 -19.85
C ALA A 134 0.47 4.16 -20.50
N LEU A 135 0.28 5.47 -20.65
CA LEU A 135 -0.88 6.08 -21.28
C LEU A 135 -0.52 6.66 -22.64
N ARG A 136 -1.41 6.49 -23.61
CA ARG A 136 -1.42 7.21 -24.89
C ARG A 136 -2.83 7.71 -25.12
N ASP A 137 -2.99 9.00 -25.32
CA ASP A 137 -4.29 9.65 -25.56
C ASP A 137 -5.37 9.26 -24.52
N GLY A 138 -4.97 9.15 -23.23
CA GLY A 138 -5.87 8.76 -22.13
C GLY A 138 -6.15 7.25 -22.00
N HIS A 139 -5.66 6.44 -22.94
CA HIS A 139 -5.81 4.97 -22.92
C HIS A 139 -4.59 4.27 -22.33
N ILE A 140 -4.81 3.24 -21.51
CA ILE A 140 -3.74 2.36 -21.03
C ILE A 140 -3.25 1.51 -22.21
N VAL A 141 -2.01 1.74 -22.64
CA VAL A 141 -1.35 0.96 -23.69
C VAL A 141 -0.40 -0.10 -23.11
N ALA A 142 -0.01 0.04 -21.86
CA ALA A 142 0.66 -1.01 -21.10
C ALA A 142 0.42 -0.82 -19.60
N GLN A 143 0.21 -1.92 -18.89
CA GLN A 143 0.16 -1.95 -17.44
C GLN A 143 0.98 -3.13 -16.94
N ARG A 144 1.86 -2.87 -15.98
CA ARG A 144 2.67 -3.90 -15.33
C ARG A 144 2.39 -3.83 -13.84
N TRP A 145 1.92 -4.95 -13.31
CA TRP A 145 1.75 -5.09 -11.88
C TRP A 145 3.13 -5.13 -11.22
N ARG A 146 3.31 -4.36 -10.14
CA ARG A 146 4.54 -4.41 -9.35
C ARG A 146 4.23 -4.98 -7.98
N ARG A 147 5.28 -5.48 -7.33
CA ARG A 147 5.22 -6.15 -6.02
C ARG A 147 4.60 -5.28 -4.93
N VAL A 148 4.18 -5.95 -3.86
CA VAL A 148 4.02 -5.34 -2.53
C VAL A 148 5.35 -4.74 -2.11
N VAL A 149 5.33 -3.50 -1.67
CA VAL A 149 6.56 -2.79 -1.27
C VAL A 149 6.62 -2.70 0.24
N THR A 150 7.79 -2.99 0.80
CA THR A 150 8.09 -2.73 2.20
C THR A 150 8.96 -1.49 2.27
N VAL A 151 8.47 -0.44 2.93
CA VAL A 151 9.27 0.74 3.27
C VAL A 151 9.72 0.51 4.72
N GLN A 152 11.03 0.37 4.93
CA GLN A 152 11.63 0.25 6.27
C GLN A 152 11.71 1.62 6.93
#